data_AF-F0ZDY7-F1
#
_entry.id   AF-F0ZDY7-F1
#
_cell.length_a   1.000
_cell.length_b   1.000
_cell.length_c   1.000
_cell.angle_alpha   90.00
_cell.angle_beta   90.00
_cell.angle_gamma   90.00
#
_symmetry.space_group_name_H-M   'P 1'
#
loop_
_entity.id
_entity.type
_entity.pdbx_description
1 polymer ?
#
loop_
_entity_poly.entity_id
_entity_poly.type
_entity_poly.pdbx_seq_one_letter_code
_entity_poly.pdbx_strand_id
1 'polypeptide(L)'
;MDKNTVKYTITLDSYPFASILNSLQLNVNASIDIADSKCKLNSIKLNEDNCVEWIKLRSDDKSIFGKFIQHALVDYRSINIQNKLVVEPTIENQHAVIGIQIPYYYKNAVLDPDFSVLIDVDDLSKNKGSS
;
A
#
# COMPACT_ATOMS: atom_id res chain seq x y z
N MET A 1 3.61 17.83 -8.08
CA MET A 1 2.48 17.03 -7.56
C MET A 1 1.89 16.34 -8.77
N ASP A 2 2.08 15.03 -8.87
CA ASP A 2 1.61 14.26 -10.01
C ASP A 2 0.08 14.16 -9.97
N LYS A 3 -0.56 14.24 -11.15
CA LYS A 3 -2.01 14.09 -11.24
C LYS A 3 -2.39 12.68 -10.76
N ASN A 4 -3.49 12.59 -10.00
CA ASN A 4 -4.07 11.35 -9.48
C ASN A 4 -3.27 10.61 -8.39
N THR A 5 -2.43 11.31 -7.62
CA THR A 5 -1.72 10.72 -6.47
C THR A 5 -2.31 11.13 -5.13
N VAL A 6 -2.47 10.16 -4.23
CA VAL A 6 -2.90 10.38 -2.83
C VAL A 6 -1.69 10.34 -1.93
N LYS A 7 -1.42 11.41 -1.17
CA LYS A 7 -0.41 11.44 -0.11
C LYS A 7 -1.07 11.56 1.25
N TYR A 8 -0.60 10.80 2.23
CA TYR A 8 -1.11 10.84 3.60
C TYR A 8 -0.01 10.47 4.59
N THR A 9 -0.11 10.97 5.82
CA THR A 9 0.77 10.60 6.94
C THR A 9 -0.09 10.00 8.04
N ILE A 10 0.31 8.86 8.59
CA ILE A 10 -0.37 8.22 9.72
C ILE A 10 0.45 8.47 10.98
N THR A 11 -0.19 9.06 11.99
CA THR A 11 0.40 9.20 13.32
C THR A 11 -0.39 8.35 14.30
N LEU A 12 0.29 7.46 15.00
CA LEU A 12 -0.25 6.63 16.05
C LEU A 12 0.32 7.12 17.38
N ASP A 13 -0.55 7.54 18.29
CA ASP A 13 -0.18 7.78 19.69
C ASP A 13 0.10 6.47 20.42
N SER A 14 0.54 6.56 21.69
CA SER A 14 0.89 5.41 22.52
C SER A 14 -0.16 4.30 22.47
N TYR A 15 0.28 3.08 22.20
CA TYR A 15 -0.58 1.89 22.16
C TYR A 15 -0.26 0.97 23.36
N PRO A 16 -1.27 0.43 24.07
CA PRO A 16 -1.06 -0.38 25.26
C PRO A 16 -0.67 -1.82 24.89
N PHE A 17 0.58 -2.03 24.46
CA PHE A 17 1.11 -3.36 24.20
C PHE A 17 1.15 -4.21 25.48
N ALA A 18 0.77 -5.48 25.39
CA ALA A 18 0.87 -6.39 26.54
C ALA A 18 2.33 -6.70 26.95
N SER A 19 3.30 -6.51 26.07
CA SER A 19 4.74 -6.73 26.31
C SER A 19 5.59 -6.00 25.28
N ILE A 20 6.85 -5.75 25.61
CA ILE A 20 7.87 -5.19 24.71
C ILE A 20 8.20 -6.08 23.50
N LEU A 21 7.84 -7.37 23.57
CA LEU A 21 8.05 -8.33 22.48
C LEU A 21 6.89 -8.33 21.46
N ASN A 22 5.82 -7.60 21.74
CA ASN A 22 4.66 -7.55 20.85
C ASN A 22 4.84 -6.50 19.74
N SER A 23 4.12 -6.69 18.65
CA SER A 23 4.03 -5.74 17.54
C SER A 23 2.57 -5.40 17.25
N LEU A 24 2.37 -4.23 16.66
CA LEU A 24 1.09 -3.73 16.17
C LEU A 24 1.05 -3.95 14.66
N GLN A 25 -0.01 -4.58 14.15
CA GLN A 25 -0.23 -4.70 12.72
C GLN A 25 -1.28 -3.67 12.27
N LEU A 26 -0.85 -2.70 11.47
CA LEU A 26 -1.75 -1.76 10.81
C LEU A 26 -2.18 -2.34 9.46
N ASN A 27 -3.45 -2.68 9.32
CA ASN A 27 -4.01 -3.20 8.07
C ASN A 27 -4.50 -2.06 7.19
N VAL A 28 -3.84 -1.85 6.05
CA VAL A 28 -4.25 -0.90 5.02
C VAL A 28 -5.01 -1.67 3.94
N ASN A 29 -6.30 -1.36 3.79
CA ASN A 29 -7.12 -1.90 2.71
C ASN A 29 -7.07 -0.98 1.49
N ALA A 30 -6.65 -1.52 0.36
CA ALA A 30 -6.68 -0.85 -0.93
C ALA A 30 -7.68 -1.57 -1.84
N SER A 31 -8.85 -0.97 -2.02
CA SER A 31 -9.92 -1.48 -2.89
C SER A 31 -10.07 -0.61 -4.12
N ILE A 32 -10.34 -1.24 -5.27
CA ILE A 32 -10.75 -0.52 -6.48
C ILE A 32 -12.22 -0.80 -6.72
N ASP A 33 -13.05 0.23 -6.64
CA ASP A 33 -14.46 0.10 -6.94
C ASP A 33 -14.64 0.22 -8.47
N ILE A 34 -14.60 -0.91 -9.17
CA ILE A 34 -14.79 -0.98 -10.62
C ILE A 34 -16.07 -1.78 -10.88
N ALA A 35 -17.07 -1.08 -11.43
CA ALA A 35 -18.37 -1.65 -11.79
C ALA A 35 -18.28 -2.88 -12.72
N ASP A 36 -17.15 -3.08 -13.41
CA ASP A 36 -16.86 -4.22 -14.27
C ASP A 36 -15.72 -5.12 -13.71
N SER A 37 -16.08 -5.93 -12.73
CA SER A 37 -15.68 -7.34 -12.44
C SER A 37 -14.28 -7.94 -12.74
N LYS A 38 -13.24 -7.22 -13.18
CA LYS A 38 -11.94 -7.83 -13.54
C LYS A 38 -10.72 -7.13 -12.94
N CYS A 39 -10.71 -6.91 -11.63
CA CYS A 39 -9.49 -6.52 -10.94
C CYS A 39 -8.59 -7.76 -10.73
N LYS A 40 -7.33 -7.69 -11.19
CA LYS A 40 -6.32 -8.72 -10.93
C LYS A 40 -5.07 -8.08 -10.34
N LEU A 41 -4.45 -8.76 -9.38
CA LEU A 41 -3.08 -8.47 -8.98
C LEU A 41 -2.18 -8.70 -10.19
N ASN A 42 -1.52 -7.65 -10.67
CA ASN A 42 -0.65 -7.77 -11.84
C ASN A 42 0.79 -8.09 -11.43
N SER A 43 1.30 -7.42 -10.40
CA SER A 43 2.65 -7.66 -9.89
C SER A 43 2.83 -7.19 -8.45
N ILE A 44 3.68 -7.90 -7.71
CA ILE A 44 4.19 -7.53 -6.39
C ILE A 44 5.71 -7.52 -6.49
N LYS A 45 6.34 -6.52 -5.88
CA LYS A 45 7.77 -6.58 -5.58
C LYS A 45 7.98 -6.74 -4.08
N LEU A 46 8.74 -7.77 -3.75
CA LEU A 46 9.28 -8.01 -2.42
C LEU A 46 10.74 -7.58 -2.40
N ASN A 47 11.21 -7.11 -1.24
CA ASN A 47 12.63 -6.92 -0.99
C ASN A 47 13.31 -8.25 -0.57
N GLU A 48 14.59 -8.19 -0.24
CA GLU A 48 15.39 -9.34 0.20
C GLU A 48 14.84 -10.02 1.48
N ASP A 49 14.11 -9.28 2.32
CA ASP A 49 13.48 -9.75 3.55
C ASP A 49 12.04 -10.24 3.37
N ASN A 50 11.58 -10.46 2.13
CA ASN A 50 10.18 -10.74 1.78
C ASN A 50 9.18 -9.65 2.25
N CYS A 51 9.65 -8.42 2.45
CA CYS A 51 8.81 -7.27 2.76
C CYS A 51 8.26 -6.67 1.46
N VAL A 52 6.97 -6.37 1.42
CA VAL A 52 6.32 -5.77 0.25
C VAL A 52 6.83 -4.34 0.05
N GLU A 53 7.46 -4.06 -1.09
CA GLU A 53 7.91 -2.72 -1.46
C GLU A 53 6.87 -1.98 -2.29
N TRP A 54 6.28 -2.66 -3.26
CA TRP A 54 5.22 -2.11 -4.07
C TRP A 54 4.31 -3.20 -4.64
N ILE A 55 3.07 -2.81 -4.92
CA ILE A 55 2.10 -3.61 -5.66
C ILE A 55 1.61 -2.83 -6.87
N LYS A 56 1.29 -3.53 -7.94
CA LYS A 56 0.57 -2.98 -9.09
C LYS A 56 -0.69 -3.82 -9.30
N LEU A 57 -1.84 -3.17 -9.13
CA LEU A 57 -3.15 -3.70 -9.45
C LEU A 57 -3.54 -3.20 -10.84
N ARG A 58 -4.16 -4.07 -11.64
CA ARG A 58 -4.64 -3.68 -12.97
C ARG A 58 -6.05 -4.21 -13.17
N SER A 59 -6.89 -3.38 -13.77
CA SER A 59 -8.21 -3.74 -14.26
C SER A 59 -8.42 -3.03 -15.59
N ASP A 60 -8.51 -3.80 -16.67
CA ASP A 60 -8.61 -3.31 -18.04
C ASP A 60 -7.60 -2.19 -18.39
N ASP A 61 -8.08 -0.95 -18.44
CA ASP A 61 -7.37 0.29 -18.80
C ASP A 61 -6.83 1.08 -17.59
N LYS A 62 -7.16 0.65 -16.37
CA LYS A 62 -6.75 1.31 -15.13
C LYS A 62 -5.71 0.50 -14.38
N SER A 63 -4.61 1.15 -14.02
CA SER A 63 -3.61 0.58 -13.11
C SER A 63 -3.51 1.41 -11.84
N ILE A 64 -3.43 0.73 -10.70
CA ILE A 64 -3.11 1.33 -9.40
C ILE A 64 -1.75 0.81 -8.99
N PHE A 65 -0.79 1.71 -8.89
CA PHE A 65 0.52 1.43 -8.31
C PHE A 65 0.53 1.87 -6.85
N GLY A 66 0.90 1.01 -5.90
CA GLY A 66 1.06 1.38 -4.50
C GLY A 66 2.48 1.07 -4.03
N LYS A 67 3.18 2.06 -3.48
CA LYS A 67 4.53 1.92 -2.91
C LYS A 67 4.50 2.01 -1.39
N PHE A 68 4.93 0.97 -0.69
CA PHE A 68 4.86 0.86 0.76
C PHE A 68 6.13 1.38 1.44
N ILE A 69 5.96 1.98 2.61
CA ILE A 69 7.07 2.42 3.45
C ILE A 69 7.80 1.25 4.06
N GLN A 70 9.12 1.33 4.04
CA GLN A 70 9.98 0.35 4.70
C GLN A 70 10.50 0.87 6.05
N HIS A 71 10.28 2.16 6.34
CA HIS A 71 10.75 2.83 7.54
C HIS A 71 9.61 3.57 8.22
N ALA A 72 9.60 3.55 9.55
CA ALA A 72 8.72 4.37 10.38
C ALA A 72 9.54 5.13 11.41
N LEU A 73 9.06 6.30 11.82
CA LEU A 73 9.63 7.06 12.92
C LEU A 73 8.92 6.63 14.21
N VAL A 74 9.57 5.78 14.99
CA VAL A 74 9.06 5.23 16.25
C VAL A 74 9.83 5.84 17.41
N ASP A 75 9.13 6.51 18.32
CA ASP A 75 9.74 7.19 19.47
C ASP A 75 10.93 8.08 19.08
N TYR A 76 10.75 8.85 18.00
CA TYR A 76 11.77 9.74 17.41
C TYR A 76 12.98 9.02 16.80
N ARG A 77 12.91 7.70 16.58
CA ARG A 77 13.95 6.90 15.92
C ARG A 77 13.41 6.29 14.64
N SER A 78 14.15 6.44 13.54
CA SER A 78 13.81 5.73 12.31
C SER A 78 14.14 4.25 12.49
N ILE A 79 13.16 3.40 12.23
CA ILE A 79 13.31 1.94 12.29
C ILE A 79 12.75 1.30 11.02
N ASN A 80 13.21 0.09 10.71
CA ASN A 80 12.63 -0.72 9.64
C ASN A 80 11.31 -1.33 10.11
N ILE A 81 10.33 -1.37 9.20
CA ILE A 81 9.02 -2.00 9.39
C ILE A 81 8.82 -3.08 8.33
N GLN A 82 8.01 -4.09 8.66
CA GLN A 82 7.70 -5.16 7.71
C GLN A 82 6.29 -5.00 7.15
N ASN A 83 6.20 -4.94 5.82
CA ASN A 83 4.93 -4.98 5.09
C ASN A 83 4.70 -6.40 4.59
N LYS A 84 3.50 -6.91 4.85
CA LYS A 84 3.07 -8.24 4.38
C LYS A 84 1.75 -8.13 3.66
N LEU A 85 1.63 -8.86 2.57
CA LEU A 85 0.34 -9.05 1.92
C LEU A 85 -0.51 -9.96 2.80
N VAL A 86 -1.59 -9.43 3.34
CA VAL A 86 -2.52 -10.13 4.23
C VAL A 86 -3.66 -10.73 3.43
N VAL A 87 -4.16 -9.99 2.43
CA VAL A 87 -5.20 -10.45 1.49
C VAL A 87 -4.75 -10.12 0.09
N GLU A 88 -4.64 -11.15 -0.76
CA GLU A 88 -4.40 -10.98 -2.19
C GLU A 88 -5.70 -10.60 -2.90
N PRO A 89 -5.68 -9.64 -3.83
CA PRO A 89 -6.88 -9.28 -4.57
C PRO A 89 -7.20 -10.38 -5.59
N THR A 90 -8.43 -10.87 -5.53
CA THR A 90 -8.98 -11.85 -6.46
C THR A 90 -10.05 -11.21 -7.35
N ILE A 91 -10.55 -11.96 -8.33
CA ILE A 91 -11.64 -11.50 -9.20
C ILE A 91 -12.90 -11.19 -8.36
N GLU A 92 -13.13 -11.96 -7.31
CA GLU A 92 -14.25 -11.79 -6.37
C GLU A 92 -13.95 -10.72 -5.32
N ASN A 93 -12.70 -10.65 -4.84
CA ASN A 93 -12.23 -9.69 -3.85
C ASN A 93 -11.33 -8.66 -4.52
N GLN A 94 -11.93 -7.60 -5.08
CA GLN A 94 -11.24 -6.50 -5.77
C GLN A 94 -10.48 -5.55 -4.83
N HIS A 95 -9.96 -6.10 -3.72
CA HIS A 95 -9.23 -5.35 -2.72
C HIS A 95 -8.02 -6.14 -2.23
N ALA A 96 -6.93 -5.42 -1.96
CA ALA A 96 -5.73 -5.95 -1.35
C ALA A 96 -5.61 -5.41 0.07
N VAL A 97 -5.21 -6.26 1.03
CA VAL A 97 -4.91 -5.81 2.39
C VAL A 97 -3.42 -5.98 2.64
N ILE A 98 -2.79 -4.89 3.06
CA ILE A 98 -1.37 -4.87 3.40
C ILE A 98 -1.25 -4.61 4.90
N GLY A 99 -0.61 -5.54 5.61
CA GLY A 99 -0.33 -5.44 7.02
C GLY A 99 1.06 -4.82 7.22
N ILE A 100 1.11 -3.67 7.88
CA ILE A 100 2.35 -3.02 8.29
C ILE A 100 2.63 -3.40 9.75
N GLN A 101 3.70 -4.16 9.98
CA GLN A 101 4.14 -4.54 11.32
C GLN A 101 5.02 -3.44 11.91
N ILE A 102 4.52 -2.83 12.96
CA ILE A 102 5.19 -1.81 13.76
C ILE A 102 5.59 -2.48 15.08
N PRO A 103 6.87 -2.53 15.46
CA PRO A 103 7.27 -3.09 16.73
C PRO A 103 6.75 -2.24 17.90
N TYR A 104 6.96 -2.73 19.11
CA TYR A 104 6.65 -2.01 20.33
C TYR A 104 7.15 -0.55 20.31
N TYR A 105 6.31 0.37 20.80
CA TYR A 105 6.65 1.79 20.98
C TYR A 105 5.99 2.38 22.23
N TYR A 106 6.61 3.41 22.80
CA TYR A 106 6.20 4.04 24.06
C TYR A 106 5.35 5.29 23.87
N LYS A 107 5.74 6.19 22.97
CA LYS A 107 5.15 7.52 22.80
C LYS A 107 4.32 7.58 21.53
N ASN A 108 4.94 7.33 20.38
CA ASN A 108 4.25 7.41 19.10
C ASN A 108 5.00 6.67 17.99
N ALA A 109 4.25 6.33 16.96
CA ALA A 109 4.77 5.89 15.67
C ALA A 109 4.22 6.81 14.57
N VAL A 110 5.11 7.43 13.81
CA VAL A 110 4.78 8.22 12.63
C VAL A 110 5.19 7.43 11.39
N LEU A 111 4.21 7.13 10.57
CA LEU A 111 4.35 6.44 9.31
C LEU A 111 4.10 7.51 8.25
N ASP A 112 5.16 7.98 7.61
CA ASP A 112 5.04 8.91 6.48
C ASP A 112 5.31 8.18 5.18
N PRO A 113 4.26 7.65 4.56
CA PRO A 113 4.41 7.10 3.26
C PRO A 113 4.33 8.18 2.21
N ASP A 114 5.42 8.28 1.47
CA ASP A 114 5.36 8.61 0.06
C ASP A 114 4.65 7.47 -0.71
N PHE A 115 3.45 7.08 -0.27
CA PHE A 115 2.50 6.27 -1.04
C PHE A 115 2.16 7.14 -2.24
N SER A 116 2.73 6.81 -3.39
CA SER A 116 2.22 7.35 -4.63
C SER A 116 1.26 6.33 -5.19
N VAL A 117 -0.03 6.52 -4.94
CA VAL A 117 -1.05 5.82 -5.72
C VAL A 117 -1.05 6.42 -7.12
N LEU A 118 -0.39 5.79 -8.08
CA LEU A 118 -0.52 6.22 -9.48
C LEU A 118 -1.72 5.51 -10.07
N ILE A 119 -2.80 6.27 -10.29
CA ILE A 119 -3.92 5.83 -11.12
C ILE A 119 -3.55 6.16 -12.56
N ASP A 120 -2.96 5.18 -13.24
CA ASP A 120 -2.74 5.26 -14.68
C ASP A 120 -4.07 4.91 -15.34
N VAL A 121 -4.74 5.91 -15.90
CA VAL A 121 -5.92 5.73 -16.75
C VAL A 121 -5.40 5.86 -18.16
N ASP A 122 -5.08 4.74 -18.78
CA ASP A 122 -4.68 4.73 -20.19
C ASP A 122 -5.95 5.04 -21.00
N ASP A 123 -6.23 6.31 -21.22
CA ASP A 123 -7.31 6.75 -22.08
C ASP A 123 -6.96 6.34 -23.51
N LEU A 124 -7.48 5.20 -23.98
CA LEU A 124 -7.30 4.69 -25.35
C LEU A 124 -8.01 5.57 -26.41
N SER A 125 -8.03 6.89 -26.23
CA SER A 125 -8.58 7.86 -27.17
C SER A 125 -7.60 8.29 -28.27
N LYS A 126 -6.50 7.56 -28.50
CA LYS A 126 -5.62 7.77 -29.67
C LYS A 126 -5.14 6.48 -30.33
N ASN A 127 -6.09 5.75 -30.94
CA ASN A 127 -5.80 5.07 -32.20
C ASN A 127 -7.08 4.88 -33.04
N LYS A 128 -7.68 6.00 -33.43
CA LYS A 128 -8.47 6.09 -34.66
C LYS A 128 -7.91 7.23 -35.49
N GLY A 129 -6.97 6.94 -36.38
CA GLY A 129 -6.51 7.91 -37.36
C GLY A 129 -5.06 7.71 -37.79
N SER A 130 -4.83 6.83 -38.76
CA SER A 130 -3.98 7.15 -39.90
C SER A 130 -4.45 6.32 -41.09
N SER A 131 -4.51 7.01 -42.23
CA SER A 131 -5.04 6.64 -43.54
C SER A 131 -4.60 5.31 -44.12
#